data_AF-A0A9Q0J7J2-F1
#
_entry.id   AF-A0A9Q0J7J2-F1
#
_cell.length_a   1.000
_cell.length_b   1.000
_cell.length_c   1.000
_cell.angle_alpha   90.00
_cell.angle_beta   90.00
_cell.angle_gamma   90.00
#
_symmetry.space_group_name_H-M   'P 1'
#
loop_
_entity.id
_entity.type
_entity.pdbx_description
1 polymer ?
#
loop_
_entity_poly.entity_id
_entity_poly.type
_entity_poly.pdbx_seq_one_letter_code
_entity_poly.pdbx_strand_id
1 'polypeptide(L)'
;MGCTIGYHKNSCVIKCIESEKQALLTLKSGLLDYHHQLSSWGDEEEEDCCKWSRVGCNKNSGHVVRLDLRLVIRIDWNNMYVSFSSITLLNQMNLTSFGGEIKSSLKELQNLRYLDLSLFDGTFDTKLLASPDAILEELFLASFTIFRAWLLSI
;
A
#
# COMPACT_ATOMS: atom_id res chain seq x y z
N MET A 1 15.66 10.33 -12.58
CA MET A 1 14.37 10.68 -13.21
C MET A 1 14.55 10.58 -14.71
N GLY A 2 13.92 9.60 -15.37
CA GLY A 2 14.06 9.39 -16.81
C GLY A 2 12.73 9.62 -17.53
N CYS A 3 12.64 10.67 -18.35
CA CYS A 3 11.61 10.76 -19.38
C CYS A 3 12.17 10.06 -20.63
N THR A 4 11.43 9.15 -21.26
CA THR A 4 11.72 8.69 -22.62
C THR A 4 10.99 9.60 -23.62
N ILE A 5 11.72 10.08 -24.64
CA ILE A 5 11.22 11.03 -25.63
C ILE A 5 10.52 10.27 -26.76
N GLY A 6 9.20 10.46 -26.90
CA GLY A 6 8.41 10.00 -28.05
C GLY A 6 8.27 11.08 -29.13
N TYR A 7 8.28 10.68 -30.40
CA TYR A 7 8.46 11.55 -31.59
C TYR A 7 7.28 12.46 -32.00
N HIS A 8 6.18 12.55 -31.25
CA HIS A 8 5.13 13.55 -31.54
C HIS A 8 4.43 14.03 -30.26
N LYS A 9 4.45 15.37 -30.05
CA LYS A 9 3.95 16.16 -28.90
C LYS A 9 4.74 15.99 -27.59
N ASN A 10 5.24 17.12 -27.07
CA ASN A 10 5.84 17.28 -25.75
C ASN A 10 4.86 16.91 -24.62
N SER A 11 4.75 15.62 -24.33
CA SER A 11 4.11 15.11 -23.12
C SER A 11 5.10 14.17 -22.46
N CYS A 12 5.80 14.62 -21.41
CA CYS A 12 6.52 13.69 -20.55
C CYS A 12 5.47 12.86 -19.82
N VAL A 13 5.37 11.59 -20.19
CA VAL A 13 4.54 10.62 -19.47
C VAL A 13 5.31 10.26 -18.21
N ILE A 14 4.84 10.76 -17.07
CA ILE A 14 5.41 10.43 -15.77
C ILE A 14 4.92 9.03 -15.42
N LYS A 15 5.85 8.08 -15.43
CA LYS A 15 5.62 6.69 -15.04
C LYS A 15 5.96 6.48 -13.57
N CYS A 16 5.47 5.37 -13.03
CA CYS A 16 5.89 4.78 -11.77
C CYS A 16 7.42 4.69 -11.62
N ILE A 17 7.89 4.88 -10.39
CA ILE A 17 9.30 4.73 -10.03
C ILE A 17 9.65 3.23 -9.97
N GLU A 18 10.76 2.84 -10.59
CA GLU A 18 11.15 1.44 -10.69
C GLU A 18 11.32 0.74 -9.33
N SER A 19 11.87 1.42 -8.31
CA SER A 19 11.97 0.83 -6.97
C SER A 19 10.62 0.59 -6.31
N GLU A 20 9.64 1.48 -6.54
CA GLU A 20 8.26 1.31 -6.06
C GLU A 20 7.56 0.17 -6.80
N LYS A 21 7.76 0.08 -8.13
CA LYS A 21 7.29 -1.04 -8.95
C LYS A 21 7.80 -2.39 -8.41
N GLN A 22 9.10 -2.50 -8.18
CA GLN A 22 9.72 -3.74 -7.67
C GLN A 22 9.23 -4.08 -6.25
N ALA A 23 9.01 -3.08 -5.40
CA ALA A 23 8.42 -3.28 -4.08
C ALA A 23 6.98 -3.81 -4.17
N LEU A 24 6.16 -3.28 -5.09
CA LEU A 24 4.81 -3.81 -5.36
C LEU A 24 4.84 -5.24 -5.89
N LEU A 25 5.75 -5.59 -6.79
CA LEU A 25 5.89 -6.97 -7.28
C LEU A 25 6.35 -7.94 -6.19
N THR A 26 7.27 -7.49 -5.31
CA THR A 26 7.71 -8.25 -4.13
C THR A 26 6.57 -8.41 -3.13
N LEU A 27 5.72 -7.40 -2.96
CA LEU A 27 4.51 -7.52 -2.17
C LEU A 27 3.57 -8.57 -2.76
N LYS A 28 3.27 -8.50 -4.08
CA LYS A 28 2.37 -9.43 -4.77
C LYS A 28 2.81 -10.89 -4.64
N SER A 29 4.12 -11.18 -4.64
CA SER A 29 4.62 -12.55 -4.67
C SER A 29 4.30 -13.39 -3.44
N GLY A 30 3.97 -12.79 -2.29
CA GLY A 30 3.43 -13.53 -1.14
C GLY A 30 2.03 -13.14 -0.74
N LEU A 31 1.24 -12.74 -1.75
CA LEU A 31 -0.20 -12.62 -1.64
C LEU A 31 -0.88 -13.70 -2.50
N LEU A 32 -1.90 -14.34 -1.93
CA LEU A 32 -2.90 -15.13 -2.64
C LEU A 32 -4.00 -14.20 -3.12
N ASP A 33 -4.07 -14.02 -4.43
CA ASP A 33 -5.07 -13.20 -5.11
C ASP A 33 -6.18 -14.06 -5.72
N TYR A 34 -7.00 -14.67 -4.86
CA TYR A 34 -8.11 -15.55 -5.28
C TYR A 34 -9.13 -14.87 -6.19
N HIS A 35 -9.29 -13.56 -6.04
CA HIS A 35 -10.28 -12.77 -6.77
C HIS A 35 -9.67 -11.99 -7.95
N HIS A 36 -8.42 -12.29 -8.32
CA HIS A 36 -7.71 -11.66 -9.43
C HIS A 36 -7.68 -10.11 -9.37
N GLN A 37 -7.68 -9.57 -8.15
CA GLN A 37 -7.71 -8.15 -7.85
C GLN A 37 -6.38 -7.45 -8.19
N LEU A 38 -5.28 -8.19 -8.24
CA LEU A 38 -3.93 -7.73 -8.56
C LEU A 38 -3.44 -8.30 -9.91
N SER A 39 -4.36 -8.79 -10.75
CA SER A 39 -4.05 -9.42 -12.05
C SER A 39 -3.20 -8.52 -12.95
N SER A 40 -3.48 -7.22 -12.99
CA SER A 40 -2.74 -6.25 -13.82
C SER A 40 -1.28 -6.01 -13.38
N TRP A 41 -0.89 -6.45 -12.18
CA TRP A 41 0.42 -6.15 -11.63
C TRP A 41 1.50 -7.01 -12.29
N GLY A 42 2.50 -6.36 -12.90
CA GLY A 42 3.58 -7.05 -13.59
C GLY A 42 3.15 -7.68 -14.91
N ASP A 43 2.03 -7.24 -15.48
CA ASP A 43 1.67 -7.54 -16.86
C ASP A 43 2.78 -7.03 -17.80
N GLU A 44 3.22 -7.88 -18.72
CA GLU A 44 4.28 -7.56 -19.69
C GLU A 44 3.84 -6.42 -20.63
N GLU A 45 2.53 -6.24 -20.83
CA GLU A 45 1.98 -5.16 -21.64
C GLU A 45 1.86 -3.82 -20.89
N GLU A 46 1.94 -3.82 -19.55
CA GLU A 46 1.78 -2.62 -18.72
C GLU A 46 2.92 -2.44 -17.69
N GLU A 47 3.99 -1.80 -18.17
CA GLU A 47 5.17 -1.50 -17.37
C GLU A 47 4.95 -0.43 -16.28
N ASP A 48 3.94 0.43 -16.43
CA ASP A 48 3.68 1.56 -15.53
C ASP A 48 2.76 1.13 -14.37
N CYS A 49 3.35 0.96 -13.17
CA CYS A 49 2.61 0.54 -11.99
C CYS A 49 1.49 1.50 -11.58
N CYS A 50 1.53 2.76 -12.02
CA CYS A 50 0.48 3.74 -11.74
C CYS A 50 -0.84 3.47 -12.45
N LYS A 51 -0.83 2.56 -13.44
CA LYS A 51 -2.02 2.09 -14.12
C LYS A 51 -2.48 0.73 -13.63
N TRP A 52 -1.72 0.09 -12.74
CA TRP A 52 -2.16 -1.15 -12.15
C TRP A 52 -3.42 -0.93 -11.32
N SER A 53 -4.33 -1.89 -11.39
CA SER A 53 -5.48 -1.97 -10.52
C SER A 53 -5.05 -1.77 -9.07
N ARG A 54 -5.81 -0.95 -8.33
CA ARG A 54 -5.62 -0.70 -6.89
C ARG A 54 -4.33 0.01 -6.47
N VAL A 55 -3.58 0.52 -7.43
CA VAL A 55 -2.46 1.45 -7.21
C VAL A 55 -2.91 2.86 -7.56
N GLY A 56 -2.59 3.84 -6.71
CA GLY A 56 -2.79 5.25 -7.00
C GLY A 56 -1.48 6.01 -6.88
N CYS A 57 -1.14 6.78 -7.92
CA CYS A 57 0.08 7.59 -7.94
C CYS A 57 -0.20 9.10 -7.92
N ASN A 58 0.79 9.85 -7.46
CA ASN A 58 0.87 11.28 -7.68
C ASN A 58 1.17 11.54 -9.17
N LYS A 59 0.26 12.24 -9.86
CA LYS A 59 0.33 12.50 -11.31
C LYS A 59 1.56 13.32 -11.73
N ASN A 60 2.15 14.09 -10.82
CA ASN A 60 3.26 14.98 -11.11
C ASN A 60 4.63 14.37 -10.79
N SER A 61 4.68 13.29 -10.01
CA SER A 61 5.94 12.69 -9.56
C SER A 61 6.06 11.20 -9.84
N GLY A 62 4.96 10.51 -10.14
CA GLY A 62 4.96 9.07 -10.39
C GLY A 62 5.06 8.23 -9.10
N HIS A 63 5.13 8.87 -7.94
CA HIS A 63 5.18 8.18 -6.65
C HIS A 63 3.84 7.53 -6.33
N VAL A 64 3.89 6.29 -5.87
CA VAL A 64 2.74 5.56 -5.31
C VAL A 64 2.33 6.22 -3.99
N VAL A 65 1.09 6.70 -3.94
CA VAL A 65 0.50 7.35 -2.76
C VAL A 65 -0.66 6.56 -2.18
N ARG A 66 -1.35 5.73 -2.98
CA ARG A 66 -2.47 4.91 -2.52
C ARG A 66 -2.28 3.45 -2.90
N LEU A 67 -2.63 2.55 -1.97
CA LEU A 67 -2.64 1.11 -2.18
C LEU A 67 -3.90 0.46 -1.59
N ASP A 68 -4.59 -0.37 -2.36
CA ASP A 68 -5.83 -1.04 -1.95
C ASP A 68 -5.74 -2.57 -2.09
N LEU A 69 -5.42 -3.26 -1.00
CA LEU A 69 -5.26 -4.73 -0.95
C LEU A 69 -6.50 -5.44 -0.39
N ARG A 70 -7.69 -4.85 -0.52
CA ARG A 70 -8.92 -5.48 -0.03
C ARG A 70 -9.17 -6.83 -0.69
N LEU A 71 -9.65 -7.79 0.10
CA LEU A 71 -9.99 -9.15 -0.34
C LEU A 71 -8.79 -9.96 -0.86
N VAL A 72 -7.57 -9.61 -0.45
CA VAL A 72 -6.35 -10.36 -0.77
C VAL A 72 -5.85 -11.07 0.49
N ILE A 73 -5.40 -12.32 0.38
CA ILE A 73 -5.00 -13.15 1.53
C ILE A 73 -3.48 -13.36 1.51
N ARG A 74 -2.81 -13.34 2.67
CA ARG A 74 -1.38 -13.66 2.74
C ARG A 74 -1.14 -15.18 2.77
N ILE A 75 -0.22 -15.69 1.93
CA ILE A 75 -0.01 -17.14 1.72
C ILE A 75 0.60 -17.81 2.96
N ASP A 76 1.61 -17.16 3.55
CA ASP A 76 2.39 -17.71 4.67
C ASP A 76 2.52 -16.69 5.80
N TRP A 77 1.97 -17.01 6.96
CA TRP A 77 2.11 -16.21 8.18
C TRP A 77 3.55 -16.17 8.71
N ASN A 78 4.37 -17.20 8.38
CA ASN A 78 5.67 -17.37 8.98
C ASN A 78 6.87 -16.91 8.13
N ASN A 79 6.73 -16.72 6.81
CA ASN A 79 7.92 -16.73 5.94
C ASN A 79 8.02 -15.64 4.85
N MET A 80 7.40 -14.48 5.04
CA MET A 80 7.70 -13.33 4.17
C MET A 80 7.91 -12.04 4.98
N TYR A 81 8.99 -11.32 4.66
CA TYR A 81 9.20 -9.93 5.09
C TYR A 81 8.80 -9.04 3.92
N VAL A 82 7.75 -8.25 4.07
CA VAL A 82 7.38 -7.23 3.09
C VAL A 82 7.97 -5.92 3.59
N SER A 83 8.87 -5.29 2.85
CA SER A 83 9.33 -3.94 3.15
C SER A 83 8.53 -2.94 2.34
N PHE A 84 8.12 -1.85 2.98
CA PHE A 84 7.54 -0.68 2.32
C PHE A 84 8.55 0.47 2.19
N SER A 85 9.82 0.26 2.55
CA SER A 85 10.90 1.26 2.50
C SER A 85 11.06 1.96 1.14
N SER A 86 10.70 1.30 0.04
CA SER A 86 10.74 1.89 -1.30
C SER A 86 9.51 2.71 -1.66
N ILE A 87 8.36 2.50 -0.97
CA ILE A 87 7.07 3.19 -1.20
C ILE A 87 6.90 4.28 -0.14
N THR A 88 7.81 5.26 -0.16
CA THR A 88 7.96 6.21 0.95
C THR A 88 6.81 7.20 1.07
N LEU A 89 6.12 7.52 -0.03
CA LEU A 89 5.02 8.51 -0.06
C LEU A 89 3.62 7.90 0.06
N LEU A 90 3.53 6.62 0.45
CA LEU A 90 2.23 5.97 0.67
C LEU A 90 1.47 6.71 1.77
N ASN A 91 0.32 7.27 1.40
CA ASN A 91 -0.54 8.05 2.29
C ASN A 91 -1.86 7.36 2.62
N GLN A 92 -2.32 6.44 1.78
CA GLN A 92 -3.58 5.73 1.96
C GLN A 92 -3.40 4.24 1.70
N MET A 93 -3.77 3.43 2.69
CA MET A 93 -3.68 1.99 2.61
C MET A 93 -5.01 1.35 3.03
N ASN A 94 -5.52 0.44 2.20
CA ASN A 94 -6.71 -0.33 2.52
C ASN A 94 -6.40 -1.83 2.57
N LEU A 95 -6.69 -2.44 3.71
CA LEU A 95 -6.48 -3.84 4.04
C LEU A 95 -7.79 -4.50 4.51
N THR A 96 -8.96 -4.03 4.05
CA THR A 96 -10.24 -4.65 4.43
C THR A 96 -10.26 -6.12 4.02
N SER A 97 -10.63 -7.00 4.95
CA SER A 97 -10.66 -8.46 4.70
C SER A 97 -9.31 -9.02 4.24
N PHE A 98 -8.20 -8.34 4.60
CA PHE A 98 -6.86 -8.86 4.47
C PHE A 98 -6.62 -9.90 5.58
N GLY A 99 -5.97 -11.00 5.25
CA GLY A 99 -5.65 -12.07 6.21
C GLY A 99 -4.15 -12.17 6.45
N GLY A 100 -3.72 -12.28 7.72
CA GLY A 100 -2.33 -12.57 8.12
C GLY A 100 -1.64 -11.52 8.98
N GLU A 101 -0.33 -11.67 9.23
CA GLU A 101 0.41 -10.74 10.10
C GLU A 101 1.00 -9.56 9.30
N ILE A 102 0.79 -8.33 9.76
CA ILE A 102 1.52 -7.15 9.31
C ILE A 102 2.66 -6.91 10.30
N LYS A 103 3.87 -7.33 9.94
CA LYS A 103 5.08 -7.14 10.75
C LYS A 103 5.52 -5.67 10.76
N SER A 104 6.64 -5.37 11.44
CA SER A 104 7.22 -4.04 11.73
C SER A 104 7.34 -3.05 10.54
N SER A 105 7.08 -3.48 9.32
CA SER A 105 7.10 -2.72 8.08
C SER A 105 6.15 -1.51 8.05
N LEU A 106 5.09 -1.45 8.88
CA LEU A 106 4.28 -0.22 8.97
C LEU A 106 5.08 0.95 9.56
N LYS A 107 6.16 0.72 10.33
CA LYS A 107 7.06 1.82 10.78
C LYS A 107 7.72 2.53 9.61
N GLU A 108 7.85 1.86 8.47
CA GLU A 108 8.46 2.42 7.26
C GLU A 108 7.48 3.37 6.54
N LEU A 109 6.18 3.29 6.84
CA LEU A 109 5.11 4.10 6.23
C LEU A 109 4.93 5.46 6.93
N GLN A 110 6.00 6.25 6.99
CA GLN A 110 6.02 7.54 7.69
C GLN A 110 5.05 8.58 7.12
N ASN A 111 4.57 8.40 5.89
CA ASN A 111 3.64 9.32 5.23
C ASN A 111 2.17 8.86 5.28
N LEU A 112 1.87 7.77 5.99
CA LEU A 112 0.53 7.18 6.04
C LEU A 112 -0.43 8.05 6.86
N ARG A 113 -1.51 8.50 6.21
CA ARG A 113 -2.56 9.34 6.80
C ARG A 113 -3.90 8.63 6.93
N TYR A 114 -4.14 7.61 6.10
CA TYR A 114 -5.35 6.80 6.12
C TYR A 114 -4.99 5.33 6.14
N LEU A 115 -5.56 4.59 7.10
CA LEU A 115 -5.43 3.15 7.19
C LEU A 115 -6.80 2.51 7.46
N ASP A 116 -7.21 1.62 6.57
CA ASP A 116 -8.44 0.85 6.75
C ASP A 116 -8.09 -0.62 6.98
N LEU A 117 -8.31 -1.11 8.20
CA LEU A 117 -8.19 -2.50 8.63
C LEU A 117 -9.58 -3.09 8.97
N SER A 118 -10.67 -2.56 8.40
CA SER A 118 -12.00 -3.10 8.67
C SER A 118 -12.08 -4.57 8.27
N LEU A 119 -12.63 -5.45 9.10
CA LEU A 119 -12.67 -6.90 8.82
C LEU A 119 -11.28 -7.51 8.59
N PHE A 120 -10.20 -6.88 9.09
CA PHE A 120 -8.86 -7.45 9.03
C PHE A 120 -8.81 -8.70 9.91
N ASP A 121 -8.51 -9.85 9.30
CA ASP A 121 -8.41 -11.14 9.97
C ASP A 121 -6.93 -11.52 10.15
N GLY A 122 -6.27 -10.76 11.03
CA GLY A 122 -4.83 -10.82 11.16
C GLY A 122 -4.31 -10.12 12.41
N THR A 123 -2.99 -10.13 12.57
CA THR A 123 -2.30 -9.48 13.69
C THR A 123 -1.43 -8.34 13.20
N PHE A 124 -1.35 -7.26 13.97
CA PHE A 124 -0.44 -6.15 13.72
C PHE A 124 0.04 -5.59 15.06
N ASP A 125 1.26 -5.07 15.10
CA ASP A 125 1.78 -4.44 16.32
C ASP A 125 1.11 -3.08 16.51
N THR A 126 0.27 -2.96 17.53
CA THR A 126 -0.49 -1.74 17.82
C THR A 126 0.42 -0.56 18.22
N LYS A 127 1.65 -0.83 18.69
CA LYS A 127 2.65 0.22 18.97
C LYS A 127 3.08 0.98 17.72
N LEU A 128 2.83 0.43 16.54
CA LEU A 128 3.08 1.07 15.25
C LEU A 128 2.20 2.31 15.05
N LEU A 129 0.97 2.27 15.59
CA LEU A 129 0.00 3.36 15.51
C LEU A 129 0.19 4.42 16.61
N ALA A 130 0.92 4.08 17.67
CA ALA A 130 1.18 4.94 18.82
C ALA A 130 2.56 5.63 18.78
N SER A 131 3.25 5.61 17.62
CA SER A 131 4.54 6.30 17.46
C SER A 131 4.33 7.82 17.53
N PRO A 132 5.20 8.59 18.23
CA PRO A 132 5.11 10.05 18.27
C PRO A 132 5.19 10.71 16.89
N ASP A 133 5.89 10.04 15.96
CA ASP A 133 6.08 10.49 14.59
C ASP A 133 4.95 9.99 13.65
N ALA A 134 3.96 9.26 14.16
CA ALA A 134 2.84 8.82 13.35
C ALA A 134 1.95 10.02 13.00
N ILE A 135 1.74 10.23 11.70
CA ILE A 135 0.88 11.30 11.17
C ILE A 135 -0.49 10.78 10.72
N LEU A 136 -0.93 9.64 11.27
CA LEU A 136 -2.17 8.98 10.88
C LEU A 136 -3.38 9.83 11.28
N GLU A 137 -4.19 10.20 10.30
CA GLU A 137 -5.39 11.03 10.50
C GLU A 137 -6.64 10.16 10.66
N GLU A 138 -6.73 9.07 9.90
CA GLU A 138 -7.89 8.19 9.86
C GLU A 138 -7.51 6.71 9.99
N LEU A 139 -8.20 5.99 10.88
CA LEU A 139 -8.06 4.56 11.13
C LEU A 139 -9.44 3.88 11.23
N PHE A 140 -9.66 2.79 10.46
CA PHE A 140 -10.89 2.00 10.49
C PHE A 140 -10.61 0.54 10.89
N LEU A 141 -11.40 -0.07 11.80
CA LEU A 141 -11.10 -1.38 12.44
C LEU A 141 -12.29 -2.37 12.59
N ALA A 142 -13.44 -2.22 11.91
CA ALA A 142 -14.71 -2.91 12.30
C ALA A 142 -14.62 -4.46 12.41
N SER A 143 -15.31 -5.16 13.35
CA SER A 143 -16.65 -4.93 13.89
C SER A 143 -16.80 -5.06 15.43
N PHE A 144 -17.10 -3.96 16.11
CA PHE A 144 -18.12 -3.74 17.15
C PHE A 144 -17.88 -2.31 17.65
N THR A 145 -18.94 -1.52 17.78
CA THR A 145 -18.92 -0.12 18.24
C THR A 145 -17.98 0.10 19.43
N ILE A 146 -16.92 0.91 19.27
CA ILE A 146 -16.08 1.65 20.27
C ILE A 146 -14.87 2.17 19.44
N PHE A 147 -14.46 3.43 19.36
CA PHE A 147 -14.90 4.72 19.87
C PHE A 147 -14.14 5.77 19.05
N ARG A 148 -14.75 6.93 18.79
CA ARG A 148 -14.01 8.20 18.64
C ARG A 148 -13.39 8.61 19.99
N ALA A 149 -12.49 7.80 20.56
CA ALA A 149 -11.84 8.12 21.85
C ALA A 149 -10.33 7.83 21.91
N TRP A 150 -9.68 7.43 20.82
CA TRP A 150 -8.21 7.44 20.79
C TRP A 150 -7.62 8.81 20.41
N LEU A 151 -8.40 9.68 19.75
CA LEU A 151 -8.01 11.06 19.42
C LEU A 151 -8.19 12.07 20.59
N LEU A 152 -8.78 11.66 21.71
CA LEU A 152 -9.05 12.54 22.86
C LEU A 152 -8.32 12.12 24.16
N SER A 153 -7.37 11.19 24.08
CA SER A 153 -6.60 10.74 25.27
C SER A 153 -5.10 10.59 25.00
N ILE A 154 -4.60 11.28 23.97
CA ILE A 154 -3.20 11.72 23.86
C ILE A 154 -3.14 13.17 24.33
#